data_AF-A0A948LZ06-F1
#
_entry.id   AF-A0A948LZ06-F1
#
_cell.length_a   1.000
_cell.length_b   1.000
_cell.length_c   1.000
_cell.angle_alpha   90.00
_cell.angle_beta   90.00
_cell.angle_gamma   90.00
#
_symmetry.space_group_name_H-M   'P 1'
#
loop_
_entity.id
_entity.type
_entity.pdbx_description
1 polymer ?
#
loop_
_entity_poly.entity_id
_entity_poly.type
_entity_poly.pdbx_seq_one_letter_code
_entity_poly.pdbx_strand_id
1 'polypeptide(L)'
;MVKTPTAATGVSASAQKEVRQDDAAGNMITVYIMGKAYEVPAEATIMGAIEYAGHQIIRGAGCREGYCGACATIYRLPGDYKIRTGLACMTMAEDGMTLAQIPSVPAEKAIYDIEKLKPDVTAIQQMYPTVFRCVACGTCTKSCPQGLQVMDYIQAAKRGDIAEVMDLSFDCVVCGLCMLRCPAEITQPLMGIMAKRLYGRYLRKDSPELAERVKAVEDGVYEAEYAEMMKMSREDLSKRYYARDSE
;
A
#
# COMPACT_ATOMS: atom_id res chain seq x y z
N MET A 1 51.15 -38.79 -36.34
CA MET A 1 50.03 -39.42 -37.08
C MET A 1 48.81 -39.40 -36.15
N VAL A 2 48.08 -38.30 -36.07
CA VAL A 2 47.01 -37.88 -37.00
C VAL A 2 45.92 -38.95 -37.09
N LYS A 3 44.82 -38.76 -36.35
CA LYS A 3 43.46 -39.10 -36.80
C LYS A 3 42.43 -38.17 -36.15
N THR A 4 41.95 -37.23 -36.95
CA THR A 4 40.57 -36.72 -37.00
C THR A 4 40.21 -36.70 -38.50
N PRO A 5 38.94 -36.53 -38.94
CA PRO A 5 37.64 -36.62 -38.26
C PRO A 5 36.57 -37.38 -39.11
N THR A 6 35.35 -37.55 -38.58
CA THR A 6 34.05 -37.53 -39.33
C THR A 6 32.89 -37.45 -38.30
N ALA A 7 32.30 -36.27 -38.07
CA ALA A 7 31.01 -35.78 -38.60
C ALA A 7 29.79 -36.62 -38.11
N ALA A 8 28.97 -36.21 -37.14
CA ALA A 8 28.05 -35.06 -36.99
C ALA A 8 26.69 -35.21 -37.70
N THR A 9 25.63 -35.42 -36.91
CA THR A 9 24.22 -34.96 -37.07
C THR A 9 23.56 -35.11 -35.68
N GLY A 10 23.14 -34.06 -34.96
CA GLY A 10 21.88 -33.32 -35.11
C GLY A 10 20.70 -34.11 -34.47
N VAL A 11 19.82 -33.62 -33.59
CA VAL A 11 19.29 -32.27 -33.33
C VAL A 11 18.47 -32.27 -32.01
N SER A 12 18.59 -31.14 -31.31
CA SER A 12 17.71 -30.41 -30.36
C SER A 12 16.92 -31.08 -29.22
N ALA A 13 17.18 -30.49 -28.05
CA ALA A 13 16.27 -30.23 -26.94
C ALA A 13 14.87 -29.74 -27.33
N SER A 14 13.86 -30.35 -26.71
CA SER A 14 12.56 -29.72 -26.40
C SER A 14 11.81 -30.55 -25.34
N ALA A 15 12.30 -30.53 -24.10
CA ALA A 15 11.45 -30.88 -22.97
C ALA A 15 10.45 -29.73 -22.76
N GLN A 16 9.36 -29.77 -23.53
CA GLN A 16 8.21 -28.91 -23.33
C GLN A 16 7.64 -29.25 -21.95
N LYS A 17 7.76 -28.27 -21.06
CA LYS A 17 7.18 -28.25 -19.73
C LYS A 17 5.67 -28.36 -19.91
N GLU A 18 5.12 -29.53 -19.61
CA GLU A 18 3.68 -29.73 -19.46
C GLU A 18 3.15 -28.65 -18.53
N VAL A 19 2.39 -27.71 -19.11
CA VAL A 19 1.55 -26.80 -18.36
C VAL A 19 0.52 -27.69 -17.69
N ARG A 20 0.51 -27.69 -16.36
CA ARG A 20 -0.57 -28.29 -15.56
C ARG A 20 -1.89 -27.60 -15.91
N GLN A 21 -2.54 -28.06 -16.98
CA GLN A 21 -3.99 -27.99 -17.13
C GLN A 21 -4.51 -29.09 -16.21
N ASP A 22 -5.01 -28.76 -15.02
CA ASP A 22 -5.98 -29.60 -14.26
C ASP A 22 -6.37 -29.02 -12.89
N ASP A 23 -6.46 -27.69 -12.71
CA ASP A 23 -6.92 -27.07 -11.44
C ASP A 23 -7.95 -25.91 -11.61
N ALA A 24 -8.69 -25.81 -12.71
CA ALA A 24 -9.65 -24.71 -12.90
C ALA A 24 -10.98 -25.16 -13.56
N ALA A 25 -11.76 -25.96 -12.83
CA ALA A 25 -13.22 -25.98 -13.00
C ALA A 25 -13.89 -24.98 -12.02
N GLY A 26 -13.24 -23.84 -11.78
CA GLY A 26 -13.79 -22.73 -11.01
C GLY A 26 -14.75 -21.92 -11.87
N ASN A 27 -15.69 -21.23 -11.23
CA ASN A 27 -16.58 -20.29 -11.92
C ASN A 27 -15.73 -19.18 -12.55
N MET A 28 -15.83 -18.97 -13.86
CA MET A 28 -15.08 -17.95 -14.58
C MET A 28 -15.97 -16.72 -14.83
N ILE A 29 -15.38 -15.53 -14.79
CA ILE A 29 -16.06 -14.27 -15.08
C ILE A 29 -15.30 -13.50 -16.16
N THR A 30 -16.00 -12.64 -16.89
CA THR A 30 -15.40 -11.77 -17.89
C THR A 30 -15.11 -10.40 -17.28
N VAL A 31 -13.87 -9.93 -17.36
CA VAL A 31 -13.48 -8.57 -16.95
C VAL A 31 -12.82 -7.82 -18.09
N TYR A 32 -12.96 -6.49 -18.09
CA TYR A 32 -12.36 -5.60 -19.07
C TYR A 32 -11.20 -4.82 -18.47
N ILE A 33 -9.99 -5.32 -18.67
CA ILE A 33 -8.75 -4.72 -18.17
C ILE A 33 -8.21 -3.79 -19.27
N MET A 34 -8.14 -2.48 -18.98
CA MET A 34 -7.65 -1.46 -19.93
C MET A 34 -8.35 -1.52 -21.31
N GLY A 35 -9.64 -1.86 -21.32
CA GLY A 35 -10.47 -1.91 -22.54
C GLY A 35 -10.45 -3.24 -23.30
N LYS A 36 -9.69 -4.25 -22.84
CA LYS A 36 -9.69 -5.60 -23.44
C LYS A 36 -10.35 -6.61 -22.50
N ALA A 37 -11.14 -7.51 -23.07
CA ALA A 37 -11.84 -8.58 -22.34
C ALA A 37 -10.90 -9.74 -22.00
N TYR A 38 -11.04 -10.28 -20.79
CA TYR A 38 -10.31 -11.43 -20.27
C TYR A 38 -11.24 -12.31 -19.43
N GLU A 39 -11.10 -13.62 -19.54
CA GLU A 39 -11.73 -14.57 -18.62
C GLU A 39 -10.78 -14.84 -17.45
N VAL A 40 -11.29 -14.69 -16.23
CA VAL A 40 -10.53 -14.85 -14.98
C VAL A 40 -11.36 -15.62 -13.95
N PRO A 41 -10.75 -16.25 -12.94
CA PRO A 41 -11.48 -16.91 -11.87
C PRO A 41 -12.35 -15.94 -11.06
N ALA A 42 -13.58 -16.32 -10.71
CA ALA A 42 -14.53 -15.48 -9.98
C ALA A 42 -14.06 -15.10 -8.57
N GLU A 43 -13.20 -15.92 -7.97
CA GLU A 43 -12.58 -15.70 -6.67
C GLU A 43 -11.32 -14.80 -6.73
N ALA A 44 -10.93 -14.35 -7.93
CA ALA A 44 -9.79 -13.47 -8.06
C ALA A 44 -10.11 -12.07 -7.52
N THR A 45 -9.15 -11.48 -6.82
CA THR A 45 -9.12 -10.02 -6.62
C THR A 45 -8.84 -9.33 -7.96
N ILE A 46 -9.09 -8.03 -8.08
CA ILE A 46 -8.72 -7.26 -9.28
C ILE A 46 -7.24 -7.46 -9.62
N MET A 47 -6.36 -7.49 -8.61
CA MET A 47 -4.94 -7.75 -8.82
C MET A 47 -4.70 -9.17 -9.34
N GLY A 48 -5.34 -10.18 -8.73
CA GLY A 48 -5.26 -11.56 -9.19
C GLY A 48 -5.78 -11.73 -10.62
N ALA A 49 -6.87 -11.06 -10.98
CA ALA A 49 -7.44 -11.05 -12.32
C ALA A 49 -6.46 -10.45 -13.35
N ILE A 50 -5.78 -9.35 -13.00
CA ILE A 50 -4.75 -8.73 -13.85
C ILE A 50 -3.58 -9.69 -14.09
N GLU A 51 -3.08 -10.34 -13.04
CA GLU A 51 -1.97 -11.30 -13.14
C GLU A 51 -2.39 -12.54 -13.93
N TYR A 52 -3.59 -13.07 -13.70
CA TYR A 52 -4.15 -14.21 -14.42
C TYR A 52 -4.31 -13.92 -15.92
N ALA A 53 -4.74 -12.71 -16.27
CA ALA A 53 -4.83 -12.22 -17.64
C ALA A 53 -3.45 -12.09 -18.35
N GLY A 54 -2.35 -12.41 -17.65
CA GLY A 54 -0.99 -12.42 -18.18
C GLY A 54 -0.27 -11.08 -18.09
N HIS A 55 -0.84 -10.07 -17.41
CA HIS A 55 -0.17 -8.79 -17.22
C HIS A 55 0.86 -8.88 -16.10
N GLN A 56 2.02 -8.27 -16.32
CA GLN A 56 3.05 -8.11 -15.30
C GLN A 56 2.90 -6.76 -14.60
N ILE A 57 2.62 -6.79 -13.29
CA ILE A 57 2.47 -5.59 -12.47
C ILE A 57 3.87 -5.12 -12.03
N ILE A 58 4.52 -4.30 -12.85
CA ILE A 58 5.84 -3.71 -12.54
C ILE A 58 5.71 -2.54 -11.55
N ARG A 59 4.58 -1.82 -11.62
CA ARG A 59 4.19 -0.72 -10.70
C ARG A 59 2.72 -0.90 -10.36
N GLY A 60 2.31 -0.51 -9.16
CA GLY A 60 0.93 -0.73 -8.70
C GLY A 60 0.76 -1.99 -7.82
N ALA A 61 1.84 -2.52 -7.26
CA ALA A 61 1.83 -3.63 -6.30
C ALA A 61 2.79 -3.36 -5.14
N GLY A 62 2.49 -3.92 -3.97
CA GLY A 62 3.24 -3.77 -2.74
C GLY A 62 2.92 -4.90 -1.77
N CYS A 63 2.33 -4.60 -0.62
CA CYS A 63 2.07 -5.57 0.46
C CYS A 63 1.05 -6.67 0.14
N ARG A 64 0.19 -6.50 -0.86
CA ARG A 64 -0.93 -7.42 -1.22
C ARG A 64 -2.00 -7.67 -0.13
N GLU A 65 -1.96 -6.94 0.97
CA GLU A 65 -2.90 -7.06 2.09
C GLU A 65 -3.65 -5.75 2.38
N GLY A 66 -3.70 -4.82 1.42
CA GLY A 66 -4.46 -3.57 1.57
C GLY A 66 -3.79 -2.45 2.40
N TYR A 67 -2.63 -2.68 2.99
CA TYR A 67 -1.97 -1.72 3.89
C TYR A 67 -1.04 -0.68 3.23
N CYS A 68 -0.43 -0.99 2.09
CA CYS A 68 0.58 -0.11 1.48
C CYS A 68 0.02 0.98 0.56
N GLY A 69 -1.26 0.88 0.17
CA GLY A 69 -1.89 1.81 -0.79
C GLY A 69 -1.38 1.77 -2.24
N ALA A 70 -0.38 0.95 -2.56
CA ALA A 70 0.30 0.95 -3.87
C ALA A 70 -0.59 0.50 -5.04
N CYS A 71 -1.59 -0.34 -4.79
CA CYS A 71 -2.42 -0.95 -5.81
C CYS A 71 -3.74 -0.22 -6.06
N ALA A 72 -3.71 1.12 -5.99
CA ALA A 72 -4.87 1.95 -6.26
C ALA A 72 -5.43 1.63 -7.66
N THR A 73 -6.75 1.41 -7.72
CA THR A 73 -7.44 1.12 -8.96
C THR A 73 -8.77 1.86 -9.02
N ILE A 74 -9.16 2.18 -10.25
CA ILE A 74 -10.50 2.67 -10.56
C ILE A 74 -11.22 1.62 -11.39
N TYR A 75 -12.51 1.46 -11.16
CA TYR A 75 -13.30 0.49 -11.88
C TYR A 75 -14.76 0.94 -11.99
N ARG A 76 -15.50 0.27 -12.85
CA ARG A 76 -16.94 0.44 -13.05
C ARG A 76 -17.58 -0.93 -13.21
N LEU A 77 -18.72 -1.11 -12.57
CA LEU A 77 -19.53 -2.32 -12.67
C LEU A 77 -20.49 -2.23 -13.88
N PRO A 78 -20.97 -3.37 -14.42
CA PRO A 78 -21.96 -3.37 -15.49
C PRO A 78 -23.19 -2.51 -15.15
N GLY A 79 -23.57 -1.61 -16.07
CA GLY A 79 -24.72 -0.73 -15.88
C GLY A 79 -24.56 0.37 -14.83
N ASP A 80 -23.42 0.44 -14.11
CA ASP A 80 -23.18 1.50 -13.12
C ASP A 80 -22.64 2.77 -13.81
N TYR A 81 -23.27 3.91 -13.53
CA TYR A 81 -22.79 5.21 -14.03
C TYR A 81 -21.60 5.73 -13.21
N LYS A 82 -21.41 5.25 -11.98
CA LYS A 82 -20.36 5.71 -11.07
C LYS A 82 -19.02 5.06 -11.40
N ILE A 83 -17.96 5.85 -11.29
CA ILE A 83 -16.59 5.33 -11.20
C ILE A 83 -16.33 5.03 -9.72
N ARG A 84 -15.94 3.81 -9.45
CA ARG A 84 -15.56 3.30 -8.13
C ARG A 84 -14.05 3.28 -8.00
N THR A 85 -13.60 3.21 -6.76
CA THR A 85 -12.20 3.24 -6.38
C THR A 85 -11.95 2.10 -5.41
N GLY A 86 -10.78 1.48 -5.50
CA GLY A 86 -10.43 0.35 -4.63
C GLY A 86 -8.93 0.13 -4.53
N LEU A 87 -8.55 -0.81 -3.69
CA LEU A 87 -7.21 -1.41 -3.70
C LEU A 87 -7.32 -2.74 -4.42
N ALA A 88 -6.58 -2.91 -5.52
CA ALA A 88 -6.73 -4.05 -6.41
C ALA A 88 -6.49 -5.39 -5.71
N CYS A 89 -5.62 -5.44 -4.70
CA CYS A 89 -5.34 -6.66 -3.93
C CYS A 89 -6.44 -7.07 -2.94
N MET A 90 -7.39 -6.17 -2.62
CA MET A 90 -8.48 -6.42 -1.66
C MET A 90 -9.86 -6.39 -2.31
N THR A 91 -9.97 -5.84 -3.52
CA THR A 91 -11.25 -5.71 -4.22
C THR A 91 -11.45 -6.95 -5.08
N MET A 92 -12.56 -7.65 -4.93
CA MET A 92 -12.91 -8.80 -5.76
C MET A 92 -13.20 -8.37 -7.20
N ALA A 93 -12.83 -9.21 -8.16
CA ALA A 93 -13.28 -9.05 -9.53
C ALA A 93 -14.77 -9.41 -9.63
N GLU A 94 -15.53 -8.63 -10.40
CA GLU A 94 -16.96 -8.87 -10.64
C GLU A 94 -17.20 -9.04 -12.14
N ASP A 95 -18.14 -9.91 -12.51
CA ASP A 95 -18.46 -10.17 -13.91
C ASP A 95 -18.88 -8.90 -14.64
N GLY A 96 -18.35 -8.72 -15.85
CA GLY A 96 -18.51 -7.56 -16.70
C GLY A 96 -17.85 -6.27 -16.18
N MET A 97 -17.07 -6.29 -15.09
CA MET A 97 -16.41 -5.07 -14.59
C MET A 97 -15.39 -4.53 -15.60
N THR A 98 -15.26 -3.22 -15.69
CA THR A 98 -14.17 -2.56 -16.40
C THR A 98 -13.25 -1.85 -15.42
N LEU A 99 -11.95 -2.01 -15.58
CA LEU A 99 -10.98 -1.52 -14.61
C LEU A 99 -9.72 -0.96 -15.25
N ALA A 100 -9.14 0.00 -14.52
CA ALA A 100 -7.83 0.55 -14.79
C ALA A 100 -7.03 0.65 -13.48
N GLN A 101 -5.80 0.13 -13.49
CA GLN A 101 -4.84 0.43 -12.43
C GLN A 101 -4.29 1.85 -12.58
N ILE A 102 -4.10 2.49 -11.43
CA ILE A 102 -3.43 3.78 -11.30
C ILE A 102 -2.17 3.56 -10.47
N PRO A 103 -1.01 3.34 -11.11
CA PRO A 103 0.22 3.01 -10.39
C PRO A 103 0.70 4.13 -9.46
N SER A 104 0.34 5.37 -9.77
CA SER A 104 0.65 6.55 -8.97
C SER A 104 -0.30 7.68 -9.34
N VAL A 105 -0.75 8.45 -8.34
CA VAL A 105 -1.44 9.72 -8.55
C VAL A 105 -0.41 10.83 -8.37
N PRO A 106 -0.02 11.55 -9.43
CA PRO A 106 0.91 12.67 -9.32
C PRO A 106 0.34 13.75 -8.40
N ALA A 107 1.18 14.27 -7.51
CA ALA A 107 0.81 15.33 -6.59
C ALA A 107 2.02 16.19 -6.25
N GLU A 108 1.77 17.49 -6.09
CA GLU A 108 2.76 18.40 -5.56
C GLU A 108 2.98 18.11 -4.07
N LYS A 109 4.22 17.78 -3.72
CA LYS A 109 4.63 17.50 -2.34
C LYS A 109 5.38 18.71 -1.80
N ALA A 110 4.86 19.30 -0.73
CA ALA A 110 5.57 20.34 0.00
C ALA A 110 6.89 19.81 0.57
N ILE A 111 7.95 20.62 0.45
CA ILE A 111 9.25 20.40 1.08
C ILE A 111 9.36 21.41 2.22
N TYR A 112 9.58 20.91 3.43
CA TYR A 112 9.64 21.73 4.64
C TYR A 112 10.61 21.16 5.65
N ASP A 113 11.13 22.06 6.48
CA ASP A 113 11.85 21.73 7.70
C ASP A 113 10.85 21.72 8.85
N ILE A 114 10.65 20.54 9.45
CA ILE A 114 9.66 20.37 10.51
C ILE A 114 9.99 21.20 11.75
N GLU A 115 11.26 21.47 12.02
CA GLU A 115 11.72 22.26 13.17
C GLU A 115 11.36 23.75 13.04
N LYS A 116 11.00 24.19 11.83
CA LYS A 116 10.59 25.59 11.54
C LYS A 116 9.07 25.77 11.47
N LEU A 117 8.31 24.68 11.58
CA LEU A 117 6.85 24.71 11.53
C LEU A 117 6.25 24.68 12.94
N LYS A 118 5.12 25.35 13.10
CA LYS A 118 4.28 25.24 14.30
C LYS A 118 3.15 24.24 14.05
N PRO A 119 2.74 23.45 15.05
CA PRO A 119 1.63 22.51 14.91
C PRO A 119 0.27 23.25 15.00
N ASP A 120 0.04 24.19 14.08
CA ASP A 120 -1.17 25.01 14.01
C ASP A 120 -1.61 25.25 12.55
N VAL A 121 -2.65 26.05 12.36
CA VAL A 121 -3.20 26.36 11.04
C VAL A 121 -2.21 27.04 10.10
N THR A 122 -1.19 27.75 10.62
CA THR A 122 -0.22 28.47 9.80
C THR A 122 0.65 27.51 9.00
N ALA A 123 1.04 26.36 9.57
CA ALA A 123 1.77 25.33 8.82
C ALA A 123 0.96 24.80 7.64
N ILE A 124 -0.36 24.63 7.81
CA ILE A 124 -1.26 24.16 6.75
C ILE A 124 -1.42 25.24 5.67
N GLN A 125 -1.58 26.51 6.05
CA GLN A 125 -1.67 27.63 5.11
C GLN A 125 -0.41 27.78 4.26
N GLN A 126 0.77 27.61 4.85
CA GLN A 126 2.03 27.76 4.16
C GLN A 126 2.33 26.56 3.24
N MET A 127 2.07 25.33 3.71
CA MET A 127 2.52 24.11 3.01
C MET A 127 1.45 23.50 2.10
N TYR A 128 0.17 23.63 2.48
CA TYR A 128 -0.95 23.04 1.75
C TYR A 128 -2.13 24.04 1.63
N PRO A 129 -1.93 25.22 1.02
CA PRO A 129 -2.97 26.25 0.92
C PRO A 129 -4.22 25.79 0.17
N THR A 130 -4.09 24.79 -0.72
CA THR A 130 -5.23 24.22 -1.46
C THR A 130 -6.30 23.64 -0.54
N VAL A 131 -5.96 23.23 0.69
CA VAL A 131 -6.93 22.79 1.71
C VAL A 131 -8.05 23.80 1.91
N PHE A 132 -7.76 25.09 1.82
CA PHE A 132 -8.74 26.17 2.01
C PHE A 132 -9.65 26.38 0.80
N ARG A 133 -9.37 25.76 -0.35
CA ARG A 133 -10.26 25.69 -1.53
C ARG A 133 -11.36 24.64 -1.38
N CYS A 134 -11.38 23.88 -0.28
CA CYS A 134 -12.35 22.82 -0.03
C CYS A 134 -13.80 23.32 -0.04
N VAL A 135 -14.62 22.75 -0.93
CA VAL A 135 -16.06 23.02 -1.07
C VAL A 135 -16.95 22.01 -0.33
N ALA A 136 -16.38 21.17 0.55
CA ALA A 136 -17.10 20.19 1.35
C ALA A 136 -18.01 19.22 0.57
N CYS A 137 -17.59 18.79 -0.64
CA CYS A 137 -18.39 17.89 -1.49
C CYS A 137 -18.44 16.43 -1.03
N GLY A 138 -17.56 16.02 -0.11
CA GLY A 138 -17.50 14.65 0.43
C GLY A 138 -16.98 13.56 -0.52
N THR A 139 -16.54 13.91 -1.74
CA THR A 139 -16.03 12.92 -2.70
C THR A 139 -14.82 12.15 -2.16
N CYS A 140 -13.92 12.84 -1.45
CA CYS A 140 -12.73 12.23 -0.88
C CYS A 140 -13.04 11.11 0.13
N THR A 141 -14.04 11.29 0.99
CA THR A 141 -14.54 10.26 1.92
C THR A 141 -15.10 9.07 1.13
N LYS A 142 -15.95 9.33 0.13
CA LYS A 142 -16.56 8.28 -0.71
C LYS A 142 -15.55 7.49 -1.54
N SER A 143 -14.41 8.09 -1.87
CA SER A 143 -13.33 7.46 -2.64
C SER A 143 -12.30 6.75 -1.76
N CYS A 144 -12.40 6.82 -0.44
CA CYS A 144 -11.41 6.17 0.44
C CYS A 144 -11.69 4.66 0.53
N PRO A 145 -10.79 3.79 0.04
CA PRO A 145 -10.98 2.34 0.14
C PRO A 145 -10.80 1.82 1.57
N GLN A 146 -10.24 2.63 2.47
CA GLN A 146 -10.07 2.33 3.90
C GLN A 146 -11.25 2.84 4.75
N GLY A 147 -12.28 3.46 4.13
CA GLY A 147 -13.44 3.97 4.86
C GLY A 147 -13.19 5.21 5.73
N LEU A 148 -12.05 5.89 5.57
CA LEU A 148 -11.72 7.09 6.34
C LEU A 148 -12.68 8.25 6.05
N GLN A 149 -13.00 9.01 7.10
CA GLN A 149 -13.72 10.28 6.99
C GLN A 149 -12.78 11.39 6.52
N VAL A 150 -12.36 11.31 5.25
CA VAL A 150 -11.37 12.22 4.67
C VAL A 150 -11.81 13.69 4.72
N MET A 151 -13.09 13.95 4.48
CA MET A 151 -13.61 15.32 4.57
C MET A 151 -13.45 15.90 5.97
N ASP A 152 -13.63 15.09 7.02
CA ASP A 152 -13.63 15.55 8.40
C ASP A 152 -12.22 15.96 8.83
N TYR A 153 -11.20 15.16 8.47
CA TYR A 153 -9.82 15.59 8.74
C TYR A 153 -9.40 16.80 7.89
N ILE A 154 -10.01 17.03 6.72
CA ILE A 154 -9.81 18.29 5.98
C ILE A 154 -10.45 19.47 6.72
N GLN A 155 -11.61 19.30 7.36
CA GLN A 155 -12.19 20.37 8.19
C GLN A 155 -11.38 20.61 9.47
N ALA A 156 -10.87 19.56 10.12
CA ALA A 156 -9.94 19.67 11.24
C ALA A 156 -8.67 20.44 10.83
N ALA A 157 -8.11 20.13 9.66
CA ALA A 157 -6.98 20.86 9.09
C ALA A 157 -7.29 22.35 8.87
N LYS A 158 -8.49 22.69 8.37
CA LYS A 158 -8.90 24.10 8.21
C LYS A 158 -9.01 24.84 9.55
N ARG A 159 -9.32 24.15 10.64
CA ARG A 159 -9.32 24.71 12.00
C ARG A 159 -7.93 24.77 12.64
N GLY A 160 -6.93 24.13 12.03
CA GLY A 160 -5.60 23.98 12.61
C GLY A 160 -5.50 22.92 13.70
N ASP A 161 -6.48 22.03 13.82
CA ASP A 161 -6.49 20.96 14.83
C ASP A 161 -5.62 19.78 14.36
N ILE A 162 -4.31 19.87 14.60
CA ILE A 162 -3.33 18.87 14.15
C ILE A 162 -3.56 17.51 14.84
N ALA A 163 -4.03 17.50 16.09
CA ALA A 163 -4.31 16.27 16.82
C ALA A 163 -5.48 15.52 16.18
N GLU A 164 -6.59 16.21 15.93
CA GLU A 164 -7.75 15.62 15.28
C GLU A 164 -7.44 15.16 13.84
N VAL A 165 -6.60 15.91 13.09
CA VAL A 165 -6.13 15.46 11.77
C VAL A 165 -5.30 14.17 11.87
N MET A 166 -4.44 14.06 12.89
CA MET A 166 -3.63 12.87 13.12
C MET A 166 -4.53 11.66 13.36
N ASP A 167 -5.46 11.76 14.32
CA ASP A 167 -6.37 10.68 14.70
C ASP A 167 -7.24 10.23 13.51
N LEU A 168 -7.93 11.17 12.85
CA LEU A 168 -8.83 10.86 11.74
C LEU A 168 -8.12 10.36 10.48
N SER A 169 -6.81 10.59 10.36
CA SER A 169 -6.00 10.15 9.21
C SER A 169 -5.01 9.04 9.54
N PHE A 170 -5.07 8.45 10.74
CA PHE A 170 -4.09 7.49 11.23
C PHE A 170 -3.92 6.30 10.26
N ASP A 171 -5.02 5.65 9.87
CA ASP A 171 -5.01 4.50 8.95
C ASP A 171 -4.88 4.89 7.47
N CYS A 172 -4.51 6.13 7.16
CA CYS A 172 -4.36 6.56 5.78
C CYS A 172 -3.14 5.90 5.12
N VAL A 173 -3.40 4.96 4.23
CA VAL A 173 -2.39 4.23 3.43
C VAL A 173 -1.85 5.03 2.22
N VAL A 174 -2.16 6.32 2.12
CA VAL A 174 -1.61 7.24 1.10
C VAL A 174 -1.84 6.76 -0.37
N CYS A 175 -2.94 6.05 -0.63
CA CYS A 175 -3.25 5.53 -1.98
C CYS A 175 -3.57 6.60 -3.04
N GLY A 176 -3.81 7.85 -2.64
CA GLY A 176 -4.03 8.98 -3.56
C GLY A 176 -5.41 9.06 -4.25
N LEU A 177 -6.32 8.11 -4.02
CA LEU A 177 -7.64 8.10 -4.65
C LEU A 177 -8.52 9.30 -4.28
N CYS A 178 -8.37 9.82 -3.05
CA CYS A 178 -9.10 11.01 -2.60
C CYS A 178 -8.65 12.30 -3.30
N MET A 179 -7.34 12.46 -3.56
CA MET A 179 -6.82 13.63 -4.26
C MET A 179 -7.14 13.58 -5.76
N LEU A 180 -7.10 12.39 -6.36
CA LEU A 180 -7.49 12.16 -7.76
C LEU A 180 -8.92 12.64 -8.06
N ARG A 181 -9.83 12.49 -7.10
CA ARG A 181 -11.25 12.83 -7.25
C ARG A 181 -11.62 14.20 -6.67
N CYS A 182 -10.65 14.95 -6.17
CA CYS A 182 -10.90 16.22 -5.52
C CYS A 182 -11.10 17.35 -6.55
N PRO A 183 -12.29 17.98 -6.63
CA PRO A 183 -12.49 19.11 -7.55
C PRO A 183 -11.71 20.36 -7.14
N ALA A 184 -11.22 20.42 -5.91
CA ALA A 184 -10.41 21.52 -5.38
C ALA A 184 -8.89 21.23 -5.44
N GLU A 185 -8.49 20.10 -6.03
CA GLU A 185 -7.09 19.70 -6.24
C GLU A 185 -6.27 19.69 -4.93
N ILE A 186 -6.91 19.27 -3.83
CA ILE A 186 -6.27 19.13 -2.53
C ILE A 186 -5.46 17.82 -2.52
N THR A 187 -4.24 17.86 -2.00
CA THR A 187 -3.38 16.69 -1.77
C THR A 187 -3.57 16.13 -0.36
N GLN A 188 -4.79 15.67 -0.05
CA GLN A 188 -5.22 15.34 1.32
C GLN A 188 -4.27 14.38 2.06
N PRO A 189 -3.79 13.28 1.45
CA PRO A 189 -2.89 12.35 2.13
C PRO A 189 -1.55 12.98 2.50
N LEU A 190 -1.01 13.88 1.66
CA LEU A 190 0.28 14.52 1.89
C LEU A 190 0.18 15.55 3.03
N MET A 191 -0.91 16.32 3.06
CA MET A 191 -1.23 17.17 4.21
C MET A 191 -1.38 16.33 5.49
N GLY A 192 -2.12 15.22 5.43
CA GLY A 192 -2.26 14.31 6.57
C GLY A 192 -0.93 13.74 7.06
N ILE A 193 0.02 13.44 6.16
CA ILE A 193 1.40 13.05 6.54
C ILE A 193 2.10 14.18 7.29
N MET A 194 2.02 15.42 6.80
CA MET A 194 2.60 16.57 7.50
C MET A 194 1.99 16.73 8.90
N ALA A 195 0.66 16.67 9.03
CA ALA A 195 -0.02 16.77 10.30
C ALA A 195 0.39 15.64 11.26
N LYS A 196 0.46 14.39 10.80
CA LYS A 196 0.97 13.25 11.60
C LYS A 196 2.40 13.48 12.08
N ARG A 197 3.27 14.04 11.23
CA ARG A 197 4.65 14.39 11.60
C ARG A 197 4.69 15.50 12.64
N LEU A 198 3.91 16.57 12.46
CA LEU A 198 3.80 17.68 13.42
C LEU A 198 3.29 17.18 14.77
N TYR A 199 2.29 16.30 14.76
CA TYR A 199 1.80 15.65 15.96
C TYR A 199 2.92 14.84 16.64
N GLY A 200 3.57 13.94 15.91
CA GLY A 200 4.66 13.12 16.43
C GLY A 200 5.83 13.95 16.99
N ARG A 201 6.10 15.12 16.40
CA ARG A 201 7.21 15.97 16.83
C ARG A 201 6.87 16.84 18.04
N TYR A 202 5.66 17.37 18.12
CA TYR A 202 5.31 18.45 19.05
C TYR A 202 4.16 18.15 20.00
N LEU A 203 3.25 17.24 19.65
CA LEU A 203 2.00 17.03 20.38
C LEU A 203 1.87 15.64 21.01
N ARG A 204 2.66 14.65 20.54
CA ARG A 204 2.63 13.31 21.10
C ARG A 204 2.95 13.35 22.59
N LYS A 205 2.32 12.47 23.36
CA LYS A 205 2.70 12.23 24.76
C LYS A 205 3.94 11.34 24.79
N ASP A 206 4.87 11.64 25.67
CA ASP A 206 5.99 10.75 25.91
C ASP A 206 5.52 9.50 26.68
N SER A 207 6.04 8.34 26.27
CA SER A 207 5.77 7.05 26.91
C SER A 207 6.89 6.77 27.92
N PRO A 208 6.57 6.56 29.22
CA PRO A 208 7.57 6.17 30.21
C PRO A 208 8.19 4.81 29.90
N GLU A 209 7.43 3.89 29.32
CA GLU A 209 7.90 2.55 28.92
C GLU A 209 9.02 2.63 27.87
N LEU A 210 8.92 3.59 26.94
CA LEU A 210 9.98 3.84 25.96
C LEU A 210 11.26 4.32 26.65
N ALA A 211 11.16 5.23 27.63
CA ALA A 211 12.32 5.73 28.35
C ALA A 211 13.00 4.61 29.16
N GLU A 212 12.22 3.76 29.82
CA GLU A 212 12.74 2.58 30.52
C GLU A 212 13.43 1.62 29.55
N ARG A 213 12.84 1.36 28.38
CA ARG A 213 13.42 0.46 27.38
C ARG A 213 14.72 1.01 26.78
N VAL A 214 14.78 2.31 26.49
CA VAL A 214 16.00 2.98 26.01
C VAL A 214 17.11 2.85 27.04
N LYS A 215 16.81 3.14 28.31
CA LYS A 215 17.78 2.99 29.39
C LYS A 215 18.27 1.53 29.53
N ALA A 216 17.38 0.54 29.43
CA ALA A 216 17.77 -0.87 29.49
C ALA A 216 18.71 -1.28 28.34
N VAL A 217 18.54 -0.68 27.15
CA VAL A 217 19.46 -0.86 26.01
C VAL A 217 20.80 -0.19 26.29
N GLU A 218 20.81 1.06 26.77
CA GLU A 218 22.03 1.81 27.10
C GLU A 218 22.85 1.14 28.24
N ASP A 219 22.15 0.59 29.24
CA ASP A 219 22.75 -0.13 30.37
C ASP A 219 23.21 -1.56 29.97
N GLY A 220 22.98 -1.98 28.73
CA GLY A 220 23.43 -3.28 28.21
C GLY A 220 22.73 -4.48 28.85
N VAL A 221 21.50 -4.30 29.37
CA VAL A 221 20.75 -5.34 30.10
C VAL A 221 20.61 -6.63 29.30
N TYR A 222 20.53 -6.54 27.98
CA TYR A 222 20.34 -7.68 27.08
C TYR A 222 21.63 -8.20 26.42
N GLU A 223 22.79 -7.57 26.64
CA GLU A 223 24.04 -7.92 25.96
C GLU A 223 24.48 -9.36 26.22
N ALA A 224 24.33 -9.83 27.47
CA ALA A 224 24.69 -11.20 27.83
C ALA A 224 23.83 -12.23 27.07
N GLU A 225 22.53 -11.99 26.99
CA GLU A 225 21.58 -12.87 26.29
C GLU A 225 21.84 -12.85 24.77
N TYR A 226 22.08 -11.66 24.19
CA TYR A 226 22.46 -11.53 22.78
C TYR A 226 23.77 -12.24 22.47
N ALA A 227 24.79 -12.09 23.31
CA ALA A 227 26.09 -12.74 23.13
C ALA A 227 26.00 -14.27 23.23
N GLU A 228 25.12 -14.78 24.09
CA GLU A 228 24.79 -16.20 24.17
C GLU A 228 24.15 -16.68 22.86
N MET A 229 23.08 -16.01 22.40
CA MET A 229 22.38 -16.36 21.16
C MET A 229 23.29 -16.30 19.93
N MET A 230 24.18 -15.31 19.83
CA MET A 230 25.13 -15.20 18.72
C MET A 230 26.13 -16.35 18.64
N LYS A 231 26.40 -17.05 19.76
CA LYS A 231 27.31 -18.20 19.81
C LYS A 231 26.61 -19.54 19.59
N MET A 232 25.28 -19.58 19.65
CA MET A 232 24.51 -20.80 19.48
C MET A 232 24.57 -21.31 18.04
N SER A 233 24.45 -22.63 17.88
CA SER A 233 24.27 -23.22 16.56
C SER A 233 22.90 -22.86 15.99
N ARG A 234 22.74 -22.96 14.66
CA ARG A 234 21.43 -22.77 14.02
C ARG A 234 20.37 -23.73 14.56
N GLU A 235 20.77 -24.95 14.92
CA GLU A 235 19.85 -25.95 15.48
C GLU A 235 19.35 -25.55 16.86
N ASP A 236 20.24 -25.06 17.73
CA ASP A 236 19.90 -24.64 19.09
C ASP A 236 19.07 -23.35 19.09
N LEU A 237 19.40 -22.39 18.22
CA LEU A 237 18.59 -21.19 18.00
C LEU A 237 17.17 -21.56 17.53
N SER A 238 17.05 -22.52 16.61
CA SER A 238 15.76 -23.00 16.14
C SER A 238 14.94 -23.61 17.27
N LYS A 239 15.55 -24.47 18.11
CA LYS A 239 14.88 -25.06 19.28
C LYS A 239 14.41 -23.99 20.26
N ARG A 240 15.27 -23.02 20.61
CA ARG A 240 14.93 -21.90 21.51
C ARG A 240 13.79 -21.05 20.94
N TYR A 241 13.81 -20.76 19.63
CA TYR A 241 12.75 -20.01 18.96
C TYR A 241 11.39 -20.73 19.04
N TYR A 242 11.33 -22.03 18.74
CA TYR A 242 10.07 -22.78 18.79
C TYR A 242 9.60 -23.12 20.20
N ALA A 243 10.48 -23.08 21.19
CA ALA A 243 10.14 -23.26 22.60
C ALA A 243 9.72 -21.95 23.31
N ARG A 244 9.79 -20.79 22.63
CA ARG A 244 9.36 -19.53 23.22
C ARG A 244 7.85 -19.54 23.47
N ASP A 245 7.40 -18.85 24.50
CA ASP A 245 5.98 -18.55 24.67
C ASP A 245 5.52 -17.72 23.48
N SER A 246 4.57 -18.25 22.72
CA SER A 246 3.82 -17.50 21.73
C SER A 246 2.56 -16.99 22.41
N GLU A 247 2.54 -15.69 22.75
CA GLU A 247 1.29 -14.99 23.06
C GLU A 247 0.31 -15.02 21.87
#